data_AF-A0A960M2W4-F1
#
_entry.id   AF-A0A960M2W4-F1
#
_cell.length_a   1.000
_cell.length_b   1.000
_cell.length_c   1.000
_cell.angle_alpha   90.00
_cell.angle_beta   90.00
_cell.angle_gamma   90.00
#
_symmetry.space_group_name_H-M   'P 1'
#
loop_
_entity.id
_entity.type
_entity.pdbx_description
1 polymer ?
#
loop_
_entity_poly.entity_id
_entity_poly.type
_entity_poly.pdbx_seq_one_letter_code
_entity_poly.pdbx_strand_id
1 'polypeptide(L)' 'MSKVVHPNFGNGKISQLKEALSSEELSFVLITCTKPSKEGKMNVEMDYEGDRDLIAYLMKSAESYFV' A
#
# COMPACT_ATOMS: atom_id res chain seq x y z
N MET A 1 -7.58 21.95 3.56
CA MET A 1 -6.24 21.66 4.14
C MET A 1 -6.21 20.20 4.53
N SER A 2 -5.76 19.31 3.64
CA SER A 2 -5.58 17.91 3.98
C SER A 2 -4.29 17.77 4.79
N LYS A 3 -4.41 17.37 6.06
CA LYS A 3 -3.24 17.00 6.88
C LYS A 3 -2.56 15.82 6.21
N VAL A 4 -1.38 16.05 5.63
CA VAL A 4 -0.51 14.96 5.21
C VAL A 4 0.03 14.32 6.50
N VAL A 5 -0.59 13.22 6.89
CA VAL A 5 -0.08 12.37 7.96
C VAL A 5 1.18 11.72 7.40
N HIS A 6 2.31 11.89 8.09
CA HIS A 6 3.53 11.13 7.84
C HIS A 6 3.55 9.94 8.79
N PRO A 7 2.92 8.81 8.44
CA PRO A 7 2.97 7.67 9.32
C PRO A 7 4.40 7.11 9.32
N ASN A 8 5.05 7.20 10.49
CA ASN A 8 6.28 6.47 10.75
C ASN A 8 5.90 5.07 11.24
N PHE A 9 5.80 4.13 10.28
CA PHE A 9 5.49 2.73 10.55
C PHE A 9 6.80 1.97 10.87
N GLY A 10 7.10 1.80 12.16
CA GLY A 10 8.06 0.76 12.56
C GLY A 10 7.49 -0.63 12.25
N ASN A 11 8.33 -1.68 12.20
CA ASN A 11 7.91 -3.03 11.78
C ASN A 11 6.67 -3.58 12.51
N GLY A 12 6.44 -3.21 13.78
CA GLY A 12 5.23 -3.62 14.54
C GLY A 12 3.95 -2.85 14.20
N LYS A 13 4.03 -1.76 13.43
CA LYS A 13 2.86 -0.93 13.04
C LYS A 13 2.26 -1.35 11.69
N ILE A 14 3.08 -1.91 10.79
CA ILE A 14 2.57 -2.45 9.51
C ILE A 14 1.68 -3.66 9.77
N SER A 15 2.06 -4.55 10.69
CA SER A 15 1.23 -5.71 11.06
C SER A 15 -0.12 -5.29 11.65
N GLN A 16 -0.13 -4.31 12.55
CA GLN A 16 -1.37 -3.78 13.13
C GLN A 16 -2.27 -3.10 12.08
N LEU A 17 -1.66 -2.39 11.12
CA LEU A 17 -2.41 -1.82 10.00
C LEU A 17 -3.03 -2.90 9.13
N LYS A 18 -2.26 -3.95 8.79
CA LYS A 18 -2.76 -5.09 8.02
C LYS A 18 -3.92 -5.77 8.75
N GLU A 19 -3.80 -6.03 10.05
CA GLU A 19 -4.87 -6.61 10.86
C GLU A 19 -6.14 -5.75 10.84
N ALA A 20 -6.00 -4.43 11.01
CA ALA A 20 -7.15 -3.52 10.95
C ALA A 20 -7.83 -3.54 9.57
N LEU A 21 -7.04 -3.49 8.48
CA LEU A 21 -7.57 -3.55 7.11
C LEU A 21 -8.24 -4.89 6.82
N SER A 22 -7.64 -6.01 7.23
CA SER A 22 -8.22 -7.35 7.07
C SER A 22 -9.54 -7.52 7.82
N SER A 23 -9.80 -6.74 8.87
CA SER A 23 -11.05 -6.79 9.63
C SER A 23 -12.20 -5.99 9.01
N GLU A 24 -11.90 -4.97 8.20
CA GLU A 24 -12.89 -4.00 7.71
C GLU A 24 -13.08 -4.08 6.18
N GLU A 25 -12.04 -4.50 5.44
CA GLU A 25 -12.01 -4.48 3.98
C GLU A 25 -12.04 -5.88 3.38
N LEU A 26 -12.76 -6.03 2.26
CA LEU A 26 -12.87 -7.30 1.53
C LEU A 26 -11.58 -7.66 0.77
N SER A 27 -10.83 -6.66 0.34
CA SER A 27 -9.52 -6.80 -0.32
C SER A 27 -8.77 -5.47 -0.29
N PHE A 28 -7.45 -5.50 -0.11
CA PHE A 28 -6.62 -4.30 -0.15
C PHE A 28 -5.25 -4.55 -0.76
N VAL A 29 -4.63 -3.45 -1.23
CA VAL A 29 -3.24 -3.40 -1.68
C VAL A 29 -2.51 -2.37 -0.83
N LEU A 30 -1.46 -2.79 -0.15
CA LEU A 30 -0.61 -1.90 0.65
C LEU A 30 0.69 -1.65 -0.13
N ILE A 31 0.87 -0.41 -0.58
CA ILE A 31 2.10 0.04 -1.23
C ILE A 31 2.87 0.91 -0.24
N THR A 32 4.11 0.54 0.04
CA THR A 32 5.01 1.34 0.88
C THR A 32 6.26 1.72 0.09
N CYS A 33 6.69 2.97 0.29
CA CYS A 33 7.86 3.53 -0.37
C CYS A 33 8.77 4.17 0.68
N THR A 34 10.05 3.81 0.69
CA THR A 34 11.02 4.54 1.51
C THR A 34 11.26 5.93 0.93
N LYS A 35 11.80 6.85 1.74
CA LYS A 35 12.29 8.12 1.19
C LYS A 35 13.41 7.82 0.18
N PRO A 36 13.51 8.59 -0.92
CA PRO A 36 14.63 8.47 -1.82
C PRO A 36 15.95 8.61 -1.06
N SER A 37 16.90 7.72 -1.32
CA SER A 37 18.26 7.83 -0.81
C SER A 37 18.98 9.02 -1.47
N LYS A 38 20.17 9.36 -0.98
CA LYS A 38 21.02 10.38 -1.62
C LYS A 38 21.39 10.04 -3.07
N GLU A 39 21.33 8.76 -3.44
CA GLU A 39 21.57 8.25 -4.79
C GLU A 39 20.28 8.16 -5.62
N GLY A 40 19.14 8.65 -5.10
CA GLY A 40 17.84 8.58 -5.75
C GLY A 40 17.18 7.20 -5.69
N LYS A 41 17.76 6.22 -4.97
CA LYS A 41 17.16 4.88 -4.84
C LYS A 41 16.00 4.90 -3.85
N MET A 42 14.92 4.24 -4.21
CA MET A 42 13.73 4.06 -3.37
C MET A 42 13.44 2.57 -3.26
N ASN A 43 13.15 2.09 -2.04
CA ASN A 43 12.64 0.75 -1.85
C ASN A 43 11.13 0.83 -1.88
N VAL A 44 10.54 0.02 -2.74
CA VAL A 44 9.09 -0.11 -2.87
C VAL A 44 8.73 -1.53 -2.49
N GLU A 45 7.76 -1.68 -1.60
CA GLU A 45 7.19 -2.96 -1.18
C GLU A 45 5.68 -2.91 -1.42
N MET A 46 5.15 -3.99 -2.01
CA MET A 46 3.72 -4.16 -2.24
C MET A 46 3.25 -5.45 -1.59
N ASP A 47 2.18 -5.35 -0.81
CA ASP A 47 1.45 -6.48 -0.25
C ASP A 47 0.01 -6.51 -0.75
N TYR A 48 -0.48 -7.72 -0.97
CA TYR A 48 -1.82 -7.98 -1.50
C TYR A 48 -2.55 -8.92 -0.56
N GLU A 49 -3.73 -8.51 -0.09
CA GLU A 49 -4.54 -9.30 0.84
C GLU A 49 -6.00 -9.29 0.40
N GLY A 50 -6.64 -10.46 0.40
CA GLY A 50 -8.03 -10.66 -0.03
C GLY A 50 -8.17 -11.47 -1.32
N ASP A 51 -9.24 -11.21 -2.07
CA ASP A 51 -9.57 -11.94 -3.29
C ASP A 51 -8.63 -11.55 -4.45
N ARG A 52 -7.96 -12.56 -5.01
CA ARG A 52 -6.94 -12.35 -6.05
C ARG A 52 -7.52 -11.80 -7.35
N ASP A 53 -8.73 -12.22 -7.72
CA ASP A 53 -9.35 -11.81 -8.98
C ASP A 53 -9.83 -10.36 -8.87
N LEU A 54 -10.39 -9.98 -7.72
CA LEU A 54 -10.74 -8.59 -7.42
C LEU A 54 -9.52 -7.68 -7.40
N ILE A 55 -8.43 -8.08 -6.74
CA ILE A 55 -7.18 -7.31 -6.71
C ILE A 55 -6.60 -7.16 -8.12
N ALA A 56 -6.54 -8.23 -8.90
CA ALA A 56 -6.05 -8.19 -10.28
C ALA A 56 -6.90 -7.26 -11.15
N TYR A 57 -8.23 -7.29 -10.98
CA TYR A 57 -9.15 -6.39 -11.66
C TYR A 57 -8.89 -4.92 -11.30
N LEU A 58 -8.75 -4.61 -10.00
CA LEU A 58 -8.48 -3.25 -9.51
C LEU A 58 -7.12 -2.73 -10.02
N MET A 59 -6.07 -3.54 -9.97
CA MET A 59 -4.73 -3.17 -10.45
C MET A 59 -4.71 -2.91 -11.95
N LYS A 60 -5.32 -3.79 -12.75
CA LYS A 60 -5.43 -3.61 -14.20
C LYS A 60 -6.22 -2.35 -14.58
N SER A 61 -7.29 -2.07 -13.83
CA SER A 61 -8.10 -0.86 -14.02
C SER A 61 -7.33 0.40 -13.64
N ALA A 62 -6.54 0.35 -12.56
CA ALA A 62 -5.71 1.47 -12.13
C ALA A 62 -4.58 1.76 -13.13
N GLU A 63 -3.93 0.73 -13.68
CA GLU A 63 -2.92 0.89 -14.73
C GLU A 63 -3.48 1.64 -15.94
N SER A 64 -4.73 1.36 -16.31
CA SER A 64 -5.42 2.04 -17.41
C SER A 64 -5.68 3.53 -17.16
N TYR A 65 -5.63 3.99 -15.90
CA TYR A 65 -5.85 5.40 -15.53
C TYR A 65 -4.57 6.26 -15.57
N PHE A 66 -3.39 5.64 -15.61
CA PHE A 66 -2.09 6.33 -15.65
C PHE A 66 -1.46 6.35 -17.05
N VAL A 67 -2.20 5.93 -18.08
CA VAL A 67 -1.81 6.01 -19.50
C VAL A 67 -2.44 7.25 -20.15
#